data_AF-A0A3B8W5F6-F1
#
_entry.id   AF-A0A3B8W5F6-F1
#
_cell.length_a   1.000
_cell.length_b   1.000
_cell.length_c   1.000
_cell.angle_alpha   90.00
_cell.angle_beta   90.00
_cell.angle_gamma   90.00
#
_symmetry.space_group_name_H-M   'P 1'
#
loop_
_entity.id
_entity.type
_entity.pdbx_description
1 polymer ?
#
loop_
_entity_poly.entity_id
_entity_poly.type
_entity_poly.pdbx_seq_one_letter_code
_entity_poly.pdbx_strand_id
1 'polypeptide(L)'
;MRAFVYIGLLLMGFACQPVREDGNRATYDTMTHPVATDTLIAAEPEPAPATPVVDTALLRLSRFYAGLPQYDSNHYAPLERENAWLDFHYAMQLNWELMDSLRKMSAWQKETLSPAYGDSQVVFYPFSGPDFLHMHRLFPDASEYIMAALEPIVELPK
;
A
#
# COMPACT_ATOMS: atom_id res chain seq x y z
N MET A 1 -44.76 2.04 57.66
CA MET A 1 -45.28 1.21 56.55
C MET A 1 -44.95 1.88 55.24
N ARG A 2 -44.35 1.10 54.31
CA ARG A 2 -44.12 1.37 52.88
C ARG A 2 -43.06 2.43 52.52
N ALA A 3 -42.19 2.25 51.54
CA ALA A 3 -41.58 1.09 50.87
C ALA A 3 -40.53 1.76 49.96
N PHE A 4 -39.24 1.60 50.26
CA PHE A 4 -38.18 2.12 49.39
C PHE A 4 -38.04 1.17 48.19
N VAL A 5 -38.37 1.67 46.99
CA VAL A 5 -38.10 0.98 45.73
C VAL A 5 -36.65 1.26 45.35
N TYR A 6 -35.76 0.33 45.67
CA TYR A 6 -34.40 0.34 45.13
C TYR A 6 -34.41 -0.35 43.77
N ILE A 7 -34.15 0.42 42.72
CA ILE A 7 -33.86 -0.10 41.38
C ILE A 7 -32.45 -0.71 41.45
N GLY A 8 -32.39 -2.02 41.59
CA GLY A 8 -31.14 -2.78 41.54
C GLY A 8 -30.57 -2.74 40.12
N LEU A 9 -29.43 -2.07 39.97
CA LEU A 9 -28.60 -2.14 38.77
C LEU A 9 -28.00 -3.55 38.69
N LEU A 10 -28.53 -4.40 37.81
CA LEU A 10 -27.98 -5.73 37.53
C LEU A 10 -26.69 -5.57 36.71
N LEU A 11 -25.55 -5.43 37.39
CA LEU A 11 -24.24 -5.59 36.78
C LEU A 11 -24.06 -7.08 36.42
N MET A 12 -24.27 -7.44 35.16
CA MET A 12 -23.76 -8.70 34.62
C MET A 12 -22.24 -8.65 34.64
N GLY A 13 -21.65 -9.21 35.69
CA GLY A 13 -20.24 -9.54 35.70
C GLY A 13 -19.98 -10.65 34.69
N PHE A 14 -19.40 -10.33 33.53
CA PHE A 14 -18.65 -11.32 32.76
C PHE A 14 -17.39 -11.62 33.57
N ALA A 15 -17.46 -12.67 34.38
CA ALA A 15 -16.28 -13.28 34.96
C ALA A 15 -15.41 -13.84 33.83
N CYS A 16 -14.19 -13.31 33.66
CA CYS A 16 -13.15 -14.03 32.94
C CYS A 16 -12.99 -15.42 33.56
N GLN A 17 -13.20 -16.47 32.78
CA GLN A 17 -12.69 -17.78 33.15
C GLN A 17 -11.15 -17.70 33.19
N PRO A 18 -10.48 -18.27 34.20
CA PRO A 18 -9.04 -18.44 34.11
C PRO A 18 -8.75 -19.40 32.95
N VAL A 19 -7.89 -18.96 32.03
CA VAL A 19 -7.32 -19.77 30.97
C VAL A 19 -6.60 -20.96 31.64
N ARG A 20 -6.92 -22.18 31.23
CA ARG A 20 -6.11 -23.36 31.57
C ARG A 20 -4.73 -23.16 30.97
N GLU A 21 -3.69 -23.14 31.81
CA GLU A 21 -2.32 -23.24 31.34
C GLU A 21 -2.09 -24.63 30.75
N ASP A 22 -2.21 -24.72 29.43
CA ASP A 22 -1.49 -25.76 28.69
C ASP A 22 -0.01 -25.36 28.73
N GLY A 23 0.78 -26.11 29.51
CA GLY A 23 2.18 -25.85 29.86
C GLY A 23 3.18 -25.90 28.72
N ASN A 24 2.84 -25.36 27.55
CA ASN A 24 3.75 -25.26 26.41
C ASN A 24 3.49 -23.99 25.56
N ARG A 25 3.45 -22.83 26.21
CA ARG A 25 3.66 -21.54 25.54
C ARG A 25 5.02 -21.00 25.95
N ALA A 26 5.99 -21.10 25.03
CA ALA A 26 7.23 -20.35 25.14
C ALA A 26 6.89 -18.86 25.21
N THR A 27 7.13 -18.27 26.38
CA THR A 27 7.14 -16.82 26.57
C THR A 27 8.37 -16.29 25.86
N TYR A 28 8.19 -15.66 24.71
CA TYR A 28 9.26 -14.87 24.09
C TYR A 28 9.34 -13.56 24.85
N ASP A 29 10.16 -13.55 25.90
CA ASP A 29 10.52 -12.35 26.65
C ASP A 29 11.60 -11.59 25.89
N THR A 30 11.20 -10.57 25.13
CA THR A 30 12.11 -9.74 24.33
C THR A 30 13.05 -8.88 25.19
N MET A 31 12.88 -8.85 26.51
CA MET A 31 13.67 -7.97 27.39
C MET A 31 14.89 -8.65 28.04
N THR A 32 15.07 -9.96 27.89
CA THR A 32 16.17 -10.71 28.54
C THR A 32 17.14 -11.37 27.58
N HIS A 33 16.91 -11.28 26.26
CA HIS A 33 17.89 -11.73 25.28
C HIS A 33 19.01 -10.69 25.12
N PRO A 34 20.30 -11.04 25.35
CA PRO A 34 21.39 -10.16 24.97
C PRO A 34 21.29 -9.94 23.47
N VAL A 35 21.15 -8.67 23.07
CA VAL A 35 21.24 -8.25 21.67
C VAL A 35 22.62 -8.69 21.21
N ALA A 36 22.67 -9.77 20.42
CA ALA A 36 23.89 -10.17 19.75
C ALA A 36 24.37 -8.93 18.98
N THR A 37 25.59 -8.49 19.27
CA THR A 37 26.21 -7.38 18.57
C THR A 37 26.13 -7.72 17.09
N ASP A 38 25.28 -6.98 16.37
CA ASP A 38 25.03 -7.20 14.96
C ASP A 38 26.38 -7.14 14.26
N THR A 39 26.82 -8.28 13.74
CA THR A 39 28.09 -8.36 13.04
C THR A 39 27.82 -7.71 11.71
N LEU A 40 28.02 -6.39 11.65
CA LEU A 40 28.01 -5.63 10.42
C LEU A 40 29.13 -6.20 9.54
N ILE A 41 28.78 -7.19 8.72
CA ILE A 41 29.54 -7.53 7.53
C ILE A 41 29.58 -6.23 6.73
N ALA A 42 30.79 -5.72 6.49
CA ALA A 42 30.98 -4.55 5.64
C ALA A 42 30.21 -4.81 4.34
N ALA A 43 29.22 -3.94 4.06
CA ALA A 43 28.42 -4.04 2.85
C ALA A 43 29.35 -4.10 1.64
N GLU A 44 29.27 -5.20 0.90
CA GLU A 44 29.90 -5.31 -0.41
C GLU A 44 29.40 -4.12 -1.26
N PRO A 45 30.27 -3.43 -2.04
CA PRO A 45 29.85 -2.27 -2.80
C PRO A 45 28.62 -2.64 -3.64
N GLU A 46 27.51 -1.94 -3.39
CA GLU A 46 26.28 -2.19 -4.16
C GLU A 46 26.59 -2.04 -5.65
N PRO A 47 26.18 -3.01 -6.47
CA PRO A 47 26.31 -2.88 -7.92
C PRO A 47 25.54 -1.62 -8.35
N ALA A 48 26.11 -0.88 -9.30
CA ALA A 48 25.44 0.29 -9.87
C ALA A 48 24.01 -0.08 -10.27
N PRO A 49 23.01 0.81 -10.05
CA PRO A 49 21.62 0.49 -10.28
C PRO A 49 21.44 0.00 -11.71
N ALA A 50 21.01 -1.26 -11.86
CA ALA A 50 20.78 -1.85 -13.16
C ALA A 50 19.65 -1.07 -13.84
N THR A 51 19.84 -0.68 -15.10
CA THR A 51 18.74 -0.09 -15.87
C THR A 51 17.62 -1.12 -15.96
N PRO A 52 16.39 -0.81 -15.52
CA PRO A 52 15.30 -1.77 -15.56
C PRO A 52 15.07 -2.19 -17.02
N VAL A 53 15.15 -3.50 -17.27
CA VAL A 53 14.80 -4.06 -18.57
C VAL A 53 13.28 -3.94 -18.72
N VAL A 54 12.83 -3.03 -19.58
CA VAL A 54 11.40 -2.84 -19.83
C VAL A 54 10.91 -3.96 -20.74
N ASP A 55 10.07 -4.85 -20.20
CA ASP A 55 9.34 -5.81 -21.02
C ASP A 55 8.32 -5.05 -21.90
N THR A 56 8.62 -4.98 -23.19
CA THR A 56 7.79 -4.28 -24.16
C THR A 56 6.43 -4.95 -24.41
N ALA A 57 6.30 -6.26 -24.19
CA ALA A 57 5.02 -6.96 -24.32
C ALA A 57 4.10 -6.62 -23.14
N LEU A 58 4.63 -6.71 -21.91
CA LEU A 58 3.88 -6.33 -20.71
C LEU A 58 3.53 -4.85 -20.72
N LEU A 59 4.46 -3.97 -21.10
CA LEU A 59 4.17 -2.54 -21.20
C LEU A 59 2.99 -2.25 -22.14
N ARG A 60 2.97 -2.85 -23.34
CA ARG A 60 1.87 -2.67 -24.31
C ARG A 60 0.53 -3.17 -23.77
N LEU A 61 0.53 -4.36 -23.15
CA LEU A 61 -0.64 -4.95 -22.50
C LEU A 61 -1.17 -4.04 -21.39
N SER A 62 -0.29 -3.61 -20.48
CA SER A 62 -0.65 -2.73 -19.36
C SER A 62 -1.21 -1.40 -19.83
N ARG A 63 -0.62 -0.78 -20.86
CA ARG A 63 -1.15 0.47 -21.44
C ARG A 63 -2.55 0.28 -21.99
N PHE A 64 -2.77 -0.79 -22.75
CA PHE A 64 -4.07 -1.09 -23.33
C PHE A 64 -5.15 -1.24 -22.25
N TYR A 65 -4.87 -2.01 -21.18
CA TYR A 65 -5.78 -2.16 -20.04
C TYR A 65 -5.94 -0.91 -19.18
N ALA A 66 -4.94 -0.02 -19.15
CA ALA A 66 -5.03 1.26 -18.46
C ALA A 66 -5.81 2.32 -19.27
N GLY A 67 -6.26 1.99 -20.49
CA GLY A 67 -6.91 2.95 -21.39
C GLY A 67 -5.92 4.01 -21.89
N LEU A 68 -4.64 3.68 -21.97
CA LEU A 68 -3.59 4.57 -22.49
C LEU A 68 -3.25 4.19 -23.94
N PRO A 69 -3.07 5.17 -24.84
CA PRO A 69 -2.73 4.90 -26.23
C PRO A 69 -1.36 4.22 -26.36
N GLN A 70 -1.19 3.35 -27.35
CA GLN A 70 0.10 2.74 -27.65
C GLN A 70 1.12 3.79 -28.11
N TYR A 71 2.39 3.60 -27.76
CA TYR A 71 3.48 4.43 -28.29
C TYR A 71 3.84 4.08 -29.74
N ASP A 72 3.65 2.81 -30.10
CA ASP A 72 4.07 2.24 -31.37
C ASP A 72 2.95 1.42 -32.02
N SER A 73 3.10 1.12 -33.31
CA SER A 73 2.18 0.21 -33.98
C SER A 73 2.41 -1.22 -33.50
N ASN A 74 1.40 -1.82 -32.89
CA ASN A 74 1.46 -3.18 -32.35
C ASN A 74 0.08 -3.86 -32.41
N HIS A 75 -0.07 -5.06 -31.83
CA HIS A 75 -1.31 -5.83 -31.88
C HIS A 75 -2.54 -5.10 -31.27
N TYR A 76 -2.34 -4.21 -30.30
CA TYR A 76 -3.40 -3.44 -29.65
C TYR A 76 -3.78 -2.16 -30.41
N ALA A 77 -2.84 -1.57 -31.16
CA ALA A 77 -3.06 -0.28 -31.84
C ALA A 77 -4.29 -0.24 -32.77
N PRO A 78 -4.67 -1.32 -33.50
CA PRO A 78 -5.92 -1.34 -34.24
C PRO A 78 -7.17 -1.30 -33.35
N LEU A 79 -7.11 -1.91 -32.16
CA LEU A 79 -8.22 -2.00 -31.21
C LEU A 79 -8.54 -0.64 -30.57
N GLU A 80 -7.57 0.28 -30.53
CA GLU A 80 -7.76 1.65 -30.02
C GLU A 80 -8.72 2.49 -30.88
N ARG A 81 -9.07 2.01 -32.08
CA ARG A 81 -10.05 2.64 -32.98
C ARG A 81 -11.47 2.12 -32.77
N GLU A 82 -11.63 1.06 -31.99
CA GLU A 82 -12.95 0.51 -31.67
C GLU A 82 -13.67 1.44 -30.71
N ASN A 83 -14.96 1.71 -30.96
CA ASN A 83 -15.76 2.60 -30.12
C ASN A 83 -15.76 2.17 -28.65
N ALA A 84 -15.79 0.85 -28.38
CA ALA A 84 -15.75 0.33 -27.01
C ALA A 84 -14.45 0.70 -26.27
N TRP A 85 -13.31 0.73 -26.96
CA TRP A 85 -12.05 1.14 -26.35
C TRP A 85 -12.00 2.67 -26.18
N LEU A 86 -12.51 3.43 -27.15
CA LEU A 86 -12.61 4.90 -27.02
C LEU A 86 -13.47 5.29 -25.82
N ASP A 87 -14.64 4.69 -25.66
CA ASP A 87 -15.52 4.93 -24.50
C ASP A 87 -14.79 4.61 -23.18
N PHE A 88 -14.06 3.48 -23.14
CA PHE A 88 -13.25 3.09 -21.99
C PHE A 88 -12.12 4.08 -21.70
N HIS A 89 -11.37 4.48 -22.72
CA HIS A 89 -10.29 5.48 -22.63
C HIS A 89 -10.82 6.80 -22.06
N TYR A 90 -11.94 7.31 -22.60
CA TYR A 90 -12.56 8.54 -22.09
C TYR A 90 -13.04 8.41 -20.65
N ALA A 91 -13.64 7.28 -20.29
CA ALA A 91 -14.06 7.02 -18.91
C ALA A 91 -12.85 6.99 -17.95
N MET A 92 -11.75 6.36 -18.33
CA MET A 92 -10.50 6.36 -17.55
C MET A 92 -9.93 7.77 -17.39
N GLN A 93 -9.81 8.52 -18.49
CA GLN A 93 -9.31 9.90 -18.48
C GLN A 93 -10.15 10.79 -17.54
N LEU A 94 -11.49 10.70 -17.63
CA LEU A 94 -12.40 11.45 -16.78
C LEU A 94 -12.26 11.07 -15.31
N ASN A 95 -12.11 9.77 -15.00
CA ASN A 95 -11.91 9.32 -13.61
C ASN A 95 -10.63 9.89 -13.00
N TRP A 96 -9.55 10.02 -13.79
CA TRP A 96 -8.31 10.65 -13.36
C TRP A 96 -8.48 12.15 -13.12
N GLU A 97 -9.20 12.86 -13.98
CA GLU A 97 -9.47 14.29 -13.84
C GLU A 97 -10.36 14.60 -12.64
N LEU A 98 -11.38 13.76 -12.40
CA LEU A 98 -12.31 13.89 -11.28
C LEU A 98 -11.70 13.48 -9.93
N MET A 99 -10.45 13.01 -9.90
CA MET A 99 -9.73 12.61 -8.70
C MET A 99 -9.32 13.84 -7.86
N ASP A 100 -10.29 14.62 -7.39
CA ASP A 100 -10.13 15.85 -6.59
C ASP A 100 -9.84 15.53 -5.10
N SER A 101 -10.18 14.32 -4.65
CA SER A 101 -10.09 13.90 -3.24
C SER A 101 -8.71 14.06 -2.62
N LEU A 102 -7.64 13.95 -3.43
CA LEU A 102 -6.26 14.04 -2.97
C LEU A 102 -5.67 15.45 -3.04
N ARG A 103 -6.41 16.46 -3.50
CA ARG A 103 -5.89 17.84 -3.61
C ARG A 103 -5.55 18.47 -2.27
N LYS A 104 -6.32 18.17 -1.22
CA LYS A 104 -6.01 18.64 0.14
C LYS A 104 -4.70 18.04 0.65
N MET A 105 -4.50 16.74 0.42
CA MET A 105 -3.25 16.04 0.73
C MET A 105 -2.07 16.66 -0.03
N SER A 106 -2.28 17.05 -1.28
CA SER A 106 -1.29 17.75 -2.11
C SER A 106 -0.81 19.06 -1.50
N ALA A 107 -1.77 19.88 -1.04
CA ALA A 107 -1.49 21.18 -0.47
C ALA A 107 -0.76 21.02 0.86
N TRP A 108 -1.25 20.10 1.70
CA TRP A 108 -0.63 19.77 2.97
C TRP A 108 0.80 19.21 2.79
N GLN A 109 1.01 18.33 1.82
CA GLN A 109 2.32 17.77 1.49
C GLN A 109 3.32 18.88 1.15
N LYS A 110 2.93 19.84 0.30
CA LYS A 110 3.79 20.98 -0.08
C LYS A 110 4.09 21.89 1.10
N GLU A 111 3.11 22.13 1.97
CA GLU A 111 3.25 23.02 3.12
C GLU A 111 4.08 22.38 4.26
N THR A 112 3.92 21.08 4.48
CA THR A 112 4.39 20.41 5.70
C THR A 112 5.53 19.43 5.45
N LEU A 113 5.46 18.64 4.38
CA LEU A 113 6.44 17.58 4.10
C LEU A 113 7.59 18.06 3.22
N SER A 114 7.32 18.79 2.14
CA SER A 114 8.37 19.27 1.23
C SER A 114 9.50 20.07 1.91
N PRO A 115 9.27 20.88 2.97
CA PRO A 115 10.36 21.54 3.68
C PRO A 115 11.24 20.59 4.51
N ALA A 116 10.73 19.42 4.88
CA ALA A 116 11.40 18.46 5.77
C ALA A 116 12.05 17.28 5.04
N TYR A 117 11.61 16.99 3.82
CA TYR A 117 12.14 15.91 2.98
C TYR A 117 12.88 16.48 1.78
N GLY A 118 14.15 16.08 1.61
CA GLY A 118 14.89 16.35 0.37
C GLY A 118 14.48 15.41 -0.74
N ASP A 119 14.65 15.85 -1.99
CA ASP A 119 14.40 15.04 -3.18
C ASP A 119 15.21 13.72 -3.15
N SER A 120 14.66 12.65 -3.73
CA SER A 120 15.36 11.37 -3.99
C SER A 120 15.54 10.35 -2.84
N GLN A 121 14.66 10.34 -1.83
CA GLN A 121 14.66 9.26 -0.82
C GLN A 121 13.88 8.01 -1.28
N VAL A 122 14.26 6.84 -0.75
CA VAL A 122 13.51 5.59 -0.90
C VAL A 122 12.32 5.60 0.06
N VAL A 123 11.12 5.34 -0.45
CA VAL A 123 9.89 5.28 0.36
C VAL A 123 9.50 3.83 0.58
N PHE A 124 9.53 3.40 1.84
CA PHE A 124 8.97 2.11 2.25
C PHE A 124 7.53 2.29 2.74
N TYR A 125 6.57 1.64 2.08
CA TYR A 125 5.14 1.78 2.34
C TYR A 125 4.52 0.38 2.61
N PRO A 126 4.53 -0.10 3.87
CA PRO A 126 4.18 -1.49 4.22
C PRO A 126 2.68 -1.79 4.29
N PHE A 127 1.83 -0.83 3.96
CA PHE A 127 0.36 -0.97 3.93
C PHE A 127 -0.19 -0.65 2.54
N SER A 128 0.49 -1.13 1.50
CA SER A 128 0.41 -0.54 0.17
C SER A 128 -0.80 -0.92 -0.65
N GLY A 129 -1.28 -2.17 -0.61
CA GLY A 129 -2.43 -2.64 -1.39
C GLY A 129 -2.65 -1.92 -2.75
N PRO A 130 -3.88 -1.44 -3.05
CA PRO A 130 -4.16 -0.53 -4.17
C PRO A 130 -3.86 0.95 -3.87
N ASP A 131 -3.09 1.25 -2.84
CA ASP A 131 -2.82 2.56 -2.24
C ASP A 131 -1.61 3.30 -2.83
N PHE A 132 -1.34 3.11 -4.12
CA PHE A 132 -0.27 3.83 -4.81
C PHE A 132 -0.48 5.36 -4.75
N LEU A 133 -1.74 5.80 -4.89
CA LEU A 133 -2.06 7.21 -5.05
C LEU A 133 -1.71 8.05 -3.84
N HIS A 134 -1.98 7.57 -2.62
CA HIS A 134 -1.68 8.36 -1.43
C HIS A 134 -0.16 8.45 -1.21
N MET A 135 0.55 7.33 -1.37
CA MET A 135 2.02 7.31 -1.31
C MET A 135 2.65 8.28 -2.31
N HIS A 136 2.26 8.20 -3.58
CA HIS A 136 2.79 9.10 -4.62
C HIS A 136 2.38 10.55 -4.37
N ARG A 137 1.23 10.82 -3.74
CA ARG A 137 0.83 12.20 -3.41
C ARG A 137 1.64 12.81 -2.28
N LEU A 138 2.04 11.99 -1.31
CA LEU A 138 2.83 12.40 -0.13
C LEU A 138 4.32 12.53 -0.45
N PHE A 139 4.83 11.66 -1.32
CA PHE A 139 6.25 11.59 -1.68
C PHE A 139 6.42 11.53 -3.20
N PRO A 140 6.00 12.56 -3.96
CA PRO A 140 6.03 12.53 -5.43
C PRO A 140 7.45 12.49 -6.01
N ASP A 141 8.44 12.98 -5.26
CA ASP A 141 9.84 13.13 -5.68
C ASP A 141 10.77 12.04 -5.10
N ALA A 142 10.19 10.92 -4.67
CA ALA A 142 10.94 9.74 -4.21
C ALA A 142 11.72 9.11 -5.38
N SER A 143 12.91 8.58 -5.09
CA SER A 143 13.72 7.88 -6.10
C SER A 143 13.26 6.44 -6.32
N GLU A 144 12.68 5.82 -5.29
CA GLU A 144 12.19 4.46 -5.32
C GLU A 144 11.03 4.27 -4.34
N TYR A 145 10.07 3.41 -4.73
CA TYR A 145 8.94 3.02 -3.89
C TYR A 145 8.98 1.52 -3.62
N ILE A 146 9.10 1.14 -2.36
CA ILE A 146 8.99 -0.23 -1.89
C ILE A 146 7.62 -0.39 -1.24
N MET A 147 6.71 -1.06 -1.95
CA MET A 147 5.31 -1.25 -1.57
C MET A 147 5.09 -2.70 -1.12
N ALA A 148 4.58 -2.91 0.10
CA ALA A 148 4.19 -4.23 0.58
C ALA A 148 2.70 -4.28 0.92
N ALA A 149 2.00 -5.28 0.40
CA ALA A 149 0.60 -5.55 0.68
C ALA A 149 0.47 -6.88 1.45
N LEU A 150 -0.56 -6.98 2.30
CA LEU A 150 -0.84 -8.18 3.11
C LEU A 150 -1.84 -9.13 2.45
N GLU A 151 -2.29 -8.81 1.22
CA GLU A 151 -3.25 -9.64 0.50
C GLU A 151 -2.63 -10.99 0.12
N PRO A 152 -3.32 -12.11 0.38
CA PRO A 152 -2.83 -13.42 0.00
C PRO A 152 -2.78 -13.53 -1.53
N ILE A 153 -1.74 -14.19 -2.05
CA ILE A 153 -1.68 -14.57 -3.46
C ILE A 153 -2.71 -15.68 -3.69
N VAL A 154 -3.79 -15.35 -4.38
CA VAL A 154 -4.81 -16.32 -4.82
C VAL A 154 -4.58 -16.63 -6.30
N GLU A 155 -4.70 -17.90 -6.68
CA GLU A 155 -4.68 -18.30 -8.09
C GLU A 155 -5.89 -17.69 -8.82
N LEU A 156 -5.65 -17.16 -10.02
CA LEU A 156 -6.74 -16.69 -10.88
C LEU A 156 -7.64 -17.86 -11.27
N PRO A 157 -8.97 -17.64 -11.37
CA PRO A 157 -9.88 -18.63 -11.93
C PRO A 157 -9.40 -19.08 -13.31
N LYS A 158 -9.44 -20.40 -13.55
CA LYS A 158 -9.12 -21.01 -14.83
C LYS A 158 -10.24 -20.82 -15.85
#